data_AF-A0A6B9F0J9-F1
#
_entry.id   AF-A0A6B9F0J9-F1
#
_cell.length_a   1.000
_cell.length_b   1.000
_cell.length_c   1.000
_cell.angle_alpha   90.00
_cell.angle_beta   90.00
_cell.angle_gamma   90.00
#
_symmetry.space_group_name_H-M   'P 1'
#
loop_
_entity.id
_entity.type
_entity.pdbx_description
1 polymer ?
#
loop_
_entity_poly.entity_id
_entity_poly.type
_entity_poly.pdbx_seq_one_letter_code
_entity_poly.pdbx_strand_id
1 'polypeptide(L)'
;MVDGEERFYLSSKTPIYDIGTHSDPDDPVAIFGVASDITERKERAQEITRLNHLHQTVLSNIRETVVVTDDNGQFTYICPELLL
;
A
#
# COMPACT_ATOMS: atom_id res chain seq x y z
N MET A 1 -4.38 -12.53 -15.80
CA MET A 1 -5.76 -12.50 -16.33
C MET A 1 -6.49 -13.72 -15.81
N VAL A 2 -7.38 -13.54 -14.83
CA VAL A 2 -8.33 -14.55 -14.37
C VAL A 2 -9.71 -13.95 -14.62
N ASP A 3 -10.58 -14.66 -15.32
CA ASP A 3 -11.91 -14.17 -15.72
C ASP A 3 -11.91 -12.87 -16.56
N GLY A 4 -10.80 -12.56 -17.23
CA GLY A 4 -10.65 -11.31 -18.01
C GLY A 4 -10.22 -10.09 -17.20
N GLU A 5 -10.02 -10.24 -15.89
CA GLU A 5 -9.52 -9.18 -15.02
C GLU A 5 -8.05 -9.41 -14.67
N GLU A 6 -7.30 -8.31 -14.52
CA GLU A 6 -5.95 -8.37 -13.97
C GLU A 6 -6.05 -8.69 -12.47
N ARG A 7 -5.29 -9.69 -12.03
CA ARG A 7 -5.21 -10.06 -10.62
C ARG A 7 -3.77 -10.13 -10.18
N PHE A 8 -3.52 -9.61 -8.98
CA PHE A 8 -2.22 -9.61 -8.35
C PHE A 8 -2.20 -10.66 -7.26
N TYR A 9 -1.39 -11.71 -7.46
CA TYR A 9 -1.13 -12.72 -6.44
C TYR A 9 0.23 -12.48 -5.80
N LEU A 10 0.24 -12.36 -4.47
CA LEU A 10 1.46 -12.43 -3.70
C LEU A 10 1.70 -13.88 -3.32
N SER A 11 2.79 -14.45 -3.83
CA SER A 11 3.16 -15.83 -3.51
C SER A 11 4.40 -15.88 -2.63
N SER A 12 4.33 -16.67 -1.56
CA SER A 12 5.49 -17.08 -0.75
C SER A 12 5.72 -18.57 -0.92
N LYS A 13 6.99 -19.01 -0.91
CA LYS A 13 7.38 -20.41 -1.02
C LYS A 13 8.48 -20.71 0.00
N THR A 14 8.31 -21.80 0.74
CA THR A 14 9.28 -22.28 1.73
C THR A 14 9.66 -23.71 1.38
N PRO A 15 10.95 -24.03 1.23
CA PRO A 15 11.39 -25.41 1.08
C PRO A 15 11.06 -26.22 2.34
N ILE A 16 10.63 -27.46 2.16
CA ILE A 16 10.45 -28.43 3.23
C ILE A 16 11.61 -29.42 3.14
N TYR A 17 12.29 -29.58 4.27
CA TYR A 17 13.37 -30.55 4.44
C TYR A 17 12.86 -31.74 5.25
N ASP A 18 13.31 -32.93 4.91
CA ASP A 18 13.07 -34.12 5.72
C ASP A 18 14.06 -34.14 6.89
N ILE A 19 13.53 -34.25 8.12
CA ILE A 19 14.33 -34.33 9.35
C ILE A 19 14.67 -35.79 9.74
N GLY A 20 14.31 -36.76 8.90
CA GLY A 20 14.62 -38.18 9.09
C GLY A 20 16.10 -38.52 8.88
N THR A 21 16.53 -39.67 9.41
CA THR A 21 17.93 -40.15 9.41
C THR A 21 18.52 -40.50 8.03
N HIS A 22 17.80 -40.26 6.94
CA HIS A 22 18.18 -40.72 5.59
C HIS A 22 18.24 -39.61 4.53
N SER A 23 17.97 -38.36 4.90
CA SER A 23 17.97 -37.23 3.96
C SER A 23 19.02 -36.21 4.38
N ASP A 24 19.79 -35.70 3.43
CA ASP A 24 20.75 -34.62 3.66
C ASP A 24 19.96 -33.35 4.05
N PRO A 25 20.20 -32.74 5.23
CA PRO A 25 19.48 -31.55 5.67
C PRO A 25 19.61 -30.35 4.71
N ASP A 26 20.57 -30.38 3.78
CA ASP A 26 20.77 -29.34 2.78
C ASP A 26 19.95 -29.56 1.48
N ASP A 27 19.30 -30.73 1.29
CA ASP A 27 18.51 -31.03 0.09
C ASP A 27 16.99 -30.98 0.37
N PRO A 28 16.24 -30.02 -0.19
CA PRO A 28 14.81 -29.89 0.06
C PRO A 28 14.01 -30.99 -0.64
N VAL A 29 13.12 -31.66 0.11
CA VAL A 29 12.28 -32.75 -0.41
C VAL A 29 10.96 -32.26 -1.01
N ALA A 30 10.53 -31.04 -0.66
CA ALA A 30 9.31 -30.44 -1.19
C ALA A 30 9.31 -28.90 -1.09
N ILE A 31 8.28 -28.27 -1.65
CA ILE A 31 8.01 -26.83 -1.52
C ILE A 31 6.60 -26.63 -0.99
N PHE A 32 6.46 -25.83 0.06
CA PHE A 32 5.19 -25.30 0.51
C PHE A 32 4.98 -23.90 -0.05
N GLY A 33 3.89 -23.70 -0.80
CA GLY A 33 3.54 -22.40 -1.39
C GLY A 33 2.21 -21.88 -0.87
N VAL A 34 2.16 -20.58 -0.59
CA VAL A 34 0.90 -19.85 -0.33
C VAL A 34 0.78 -18.75 -1.37
N ALA A 35 -0.38 -18.64 -2.00
CA ALA A 35 -0.71 -17.56 -2.93
C ALA A 35 -1.92 -16.79 -2.37
N SER A 36 -1.70 -15.52 -2.04
CA SER A 36 -2.74 -14.62 -1.56
C SER A 36 -3.11 -13.65 -2.68
N ASP A 37 -4.40 -13.57 -3.00
CA ASP A 37 -4.91 -12.50 -3.87
C ASP A 37 -4.80 -11.17 -3.13
N ILE A 38 -4.09 -10.20 -3.72
CA ILE A 38 -3.87 -8.86 -3.17
C ILE A 38 -4.38 -7.78 -4.12
N THR A 39 -5.21 -8.13 -5.10
CA THR A 39 -5.73 -7.22 -6.12
C THR A 39 -6.45 -6.04 -5.48
N GLU A 40 -7.49 -6.31 -4.67
CA GLU A 40 -8.27 -5.28 -3.98
C GLU A 40 -7.40 -4.39 -3.09
N ARG A 41 -6.42 -4.97 -2.38
CA ARG A 41 -5.50 -4.20 -1.52
C ARG A 41 -4.66 -3.21 -2.33
N LYS A 42 -4.17 -3.64 -3.50
CA LYS A 42 -3.39 -2.78 -4.39
C LYS A 42 -4.23 -1.68 -5.00
N GLU A 43 -5.44 -1.99 -5.45
CA GLU A 43 -6.37 -1.00 -6.02
C GLU A 43 -6.72 0.09 -5.01
N ARG A 44 -7.04 -0.27 -3.76
CA ARG A 44 -7.29 0.70 -2.69
C ARG A 44 -6.08 1.58 -2.40
N ALA A 45 -4.88 0.99 -2.37
CA ALA A 45 -3.64 1.76 -2.15
C ALA A 45 -3.38 2.74 -3.30
N GLN A 46 -3.60 2.32 -4.55
CA GLN A 46 -3.48 3.18 -5.72
C GLN A 46 -4.50 4.31 -5.70
N GLU A 47 -5.75 4.05 -5.32
CA GLU A 47 -6.78 5.09 -5.23
C GLU A 47 -6.45 6.11 -4.14
N ILE A 48 -5.96 5.66 -2.97
CA ILE A 48 -5.48 6.56 -1.90
C ILE A 48 -4.34 7.43 -2.42
N THR A 49 -3.35 6.85 -3.11
CA THR A 49 -2.23 7.62 -3.69
C THR A 49 -2.73 8.63 -4.73
N ARG A 50 -3.68 8.24 -5.59
CA ARG A 50 -4.27 9.10 -6.61
C ARG A 50 -5.02 10.27 -6.00
N LEU A 51 -5.83 10.02 -4.98
CA LEU A 51 -6.58 11.05 -4.27
C LEU A 51 -5.66 12.01 -3.52
N ASN A 52 -4.61 11.50 -2.85
CA ASN A 52 -3.61 12.34 -2.20
C ASN A 52 -2.89 13.26 -3.19
N HIS A 53 -2.49 12.72 -4.35
CA HIS A 53 -1.87 13.52 -5.41
C HIS A 53 -2.83 14.59 -5.94
N LEU A 54 -4.10 14.24 -6.15
CA LEU A 54 -5.13 15.19 -6.57
C LEU A 54 -5.32 16.30 -5.53
N HIS A 55 -5.45 15.95 -4.25
CA HIS A 55 -5.57 16.94 -3.17
C HIS A 55 -4.36 17.88 -3.13
N GLN A 56 -3.14 17.35 -3.23
CA GLN A 56 -1.94 18.18 -3.29
C GLN A 56 -1.93 19.10 -4.51
N THR A 57 -2.30 18.59 -5.68
CA THR A 57 -2.30 19.38 -6.93
C THR A 57 -3.38 20.46 -6.93
N VAL A 58 -4.57 20.19 -6.40
CA VAL A 58 -5.64 21.19 -6.29
C VAL A 58 -5.25 22.27 -5.29
N LEU A 59 -4.75 21.88 -4.11
CA LEU A 59 -4.33 22.84 -3.08
C LEU A 59 -3.12 23.68 -3.53
N SER A 60 -2.14 23.10 -4.23
CA SER A 60 -0.97 23.85 -4.73
C SER A 60 -1.27 24.78 -5.91
N ASN A 61 -2.43 24.65 -6.55
CA ASN A 61 -2.86 25.55 -7.64
C ASN A 61 -3.81 26.65 -7.16
N ILE A 62 -4.26 26.59 -5.91
CA ILE A 62 -5.11 27.61 -5.30
C ILE A 62 -4.20 28.59 -4.56
N ARG A 63 -4.00 29.80 -5.11
CA ARG A 63 -3.39 30.94 -4.38
C ARG A 63 -4.37 31.52 -3.35
N GLU A 64 -5.05 30.66 -2.59
CA GLU A 64 -6.10 31.07 -1.68
C GLU A 64 -5.84 30.44 -0.32
N THR A 65 -5.66 31.30 0.67
CA THR A 65 -5.26 30.90 2.02
C THR A 65 -6.40 30.16 2.69
N VAL A 66 -6.25 28.84 2.88
CA VAL A 66 -7.17 28.06 3.70
C VAL A 66 -6.74 28.16 5.17
N VAL A 67 -7.60 28.75 5.98
CA VAL A 67 -7.46 28.85 7.43
C VAL A 67 -8.64 28.15 8.09
N VAL A 68 -8.36 27.19 8.97
CA VAL A 68 -9.39 26.53 9.79
C VAL A 68 -9.28 27.07 11.21
N THR A 69 -10.39 27.55 11.77
CA THR A 69 -10.48 27.99 13.18
C THR A 69 -11.50 27.16 13.95
N ASP A 70 -11.28 26.98 15.25
CA ASP A 70 -12.31 26.50 16.16
C ASP A 70 -13.37 27.59 16.45
N ASP A 71 -14.42 27.23 17.20
CA ASP A 71 -15.51 28.14 17.58
C ASP A 71 -15.04 29.31 18.47
N ASN A 72 -13.82 29.23 19.02
CA ASN A 72 -13.19 30.29 19.83
C ASN A 72 -12.23 31.17 19.00
N GLY A 73 -12.13 30.93 17.69
CA GLY A 73 -11.25 31.65 16.78
C GLY A 73 -9.77 31.23 16.82
N GLN A 74 -9.43 30.11 17.45
CA GLN A 74 -8.06 29.58 17.44
C GLN A 74 -7.78 28.80 16.14
N PHE A 75 -6.63 29.08 15.54
CA PHE A 75 -6.17 28.41 14.32
C PHE A 75 -5.88 26.92 14.57
N THR A 76 -6.58 26.04 13.86
CA THR A 76 -6.39 24.58 13.95
C THR A 76 -5.59 24.03 12.76
N TYR A 77 -5.63 24.70 11.60
CA TYR A 77 -4.84 24.33 10.42
C TYR A 77 -4.57 25.56 9.53
N ILE A 78 -3.32 25.70 9.10
CA ILE A 78 -2.88 26.71 8.13
C ILE A 78 -2.13 25.96 7.01
N CYS A 79 -2.49 26.21 5.75
CA CYS A 79 -1.76 25.66 4.61
C CYS A 79 -0.28 26.11 4.63
N PRO A 80 0.67 25.22 4.29
CA PRO A 80 2.11 25.46 4.47
C PRO A 80 2.74 26.50 3.52
N GLU A 81 2.06 26.94 2.46
CA GLU A 81 2.56 27.97 1.53
C GLU A 81 2.67 29.38 2.13
N LEU A 82 2.30 29.55 3.41
CA LEU A 82 2.40 30.84 4.12
C LEU A 82 3.80 31.16 4.68
N LEU A 83 4.76 30.24 4.59
CA LEU A 83 6.08 30.34 5.24
C LEU A 83 7.28 30.51 4.29
N LEU A 84 7.05 30.86 3.02
CA LEU A 84 8.10 31.21 2.06
C LEU A 84 8.14 32.71 1.76
#